data_AF-A0A7G8IRH0-F1
#
_entry.id   AF-A0A7G8IRH0-F1
#
_cell.length_a   1.000
_cell.length_b   1.000
_cell.length_c   1.000
_cell.angle_alpha   90.00
_cell.angle_beta   90.00
_cell.angle_gamma   90.00
#
_symmetry.space_group_name_H-M   'P 1'
#
loop_
_entity.id
_entity.type
_entity.pdbx_description
1 polymer ?
#
loop_
_entity_poly.entity_id
_entity_poly.type
_entity_poly.pdbx_seq_one_letter_code
_entity_poly.pdbx_strand_id
1 'polypeptide(L)'
;MGTTRLTSRRRQDQGFKWARIAMAVLATVGVIDTGSITLKRWGVIGDLTCPLGADGCDKVLNSAWGTLLQTETFSIPLSFVGLVAYLAVVVMALVPLLPGLAENRGDLSRRTWWGLLTVSLGMAVFSLVLVGLMVFKIQAFCFFCALSAALSVLLMVLAVIGGGWDDFGQVVFRGILWALAVLIGSLIWSSVVDPDRPDAALTGPGAPPLVTTESTPAKVALAEHLTATGAVMYSAYWCPHCHEQKEDFGEEAAKKLTIIECAADGQNNQRALCESKNIEGYPTWEINGRLDSGVKPLKTLARMSGFKGDTNF
;
A
#
# COMPACT_ATOMS: atom_id res chain seq x y z
N MET A 1 -43.27 -7.69 -55.12
CA MET A 1 -43.44 -8.34 -53.81
C MET A 1 -42.09 -8.40 -53.12
N GLY A 2 -41.73 -7.35 -52.38
CA GLY A 2 -40.49 -7.33 -51.59
C GLY A 2 -40.71 -8.12 -50.32
N THR A 3 -40.03 -9.25 -50.18
CA THR A 3 -39.98 -10.02 -48.94
C THR A 3 -39.09 -9.27 -47.94
N THR A 4 -39.71 -8.37 -47.18
CA THR A 4 -39.08 -7.78 -45.99
C THR A 4 -38.81 -8.92 -45.02
N ARG A 5 -37.55 -9.38 -44.97
CA ARG A 5 -37.05 -10.25 -43.90
C ARG A 5 -37.33 -9.52 -42.60
N LEU A 6 -38.27 -10.04 -41.82
CA LEU A 6 -38.43 -9.69 -40.42
C LEU A 6 -37.14 -10.12 -39.73
N THR A 7 -36.17 -9.21 -39.65
CA THR A 7 -35.05 -9.31 -38.73
C THR A 7 -35.69 -9.39 -37.35
N SER A 8 -35.77 -10.60 -36.82
CA SER A 8 -36.08 -10.88 -35.42
C SER A 8 -35.21 -9.93 -34.60
N ARG A 9 -35.84 -8.87 -34.09
CA ARG A 9 -35.27 -7.93 -33.13
C ARG A 9 -35.14 -8.75 -31.86
N ARG A 10 -34.09 -9.58 -31.82
CA ARG A 10 -33.74 -10.49 -30.72
C ARG A 10 -33.81 -9.63 -29.46
N ARG A 11 -34.86 -9.88 -28.69
CA ARG A 11 -35.21 -9.14 -27.48
C ARG A 11 -33.94 -9.07 -26.64
N GLN A 12 -33.45 -7.86 -26.45
CA GLN A 12 -32.32 -7.49 -25.62
C GLN A 12 -32.54 -8.15 -24.24
N ASP A 13 -31.89 -9.29 -23.98
CA ASP A 13 -31.95 -9.94 -22.68
C ASP A 13 -31.16 -9.07 -21.72
N GLN A 14 -31.89 -8.16 -21.08
CA GLN A 14 -31.41 -7.41 -19.92
C GLN A 14 -30.91 -8.45 -18.93
N GLY A 15 -29.61 -8.46 -18.66
CA GLY A 15 -28.94 -9.49 -17.85
C GLY A 15 -29.73 -9.94 -16.62
N PHE A 16 -29.51 -11.18 -16.21
CA PHE A 16 -30.40 -11.91 -15.31
C PHE A 16 -30.76 -11.13 -14.04
N LYS A 17 -32.06 -10.88 -13.82
CA LYS A 17 -32.56 -10.14 -12.65
C LYS A 17 -32.12 -10.77 -11.32
N TRP A 18 -32.10 -12.10 -11.25
CA TRP A 18 -31.66 -12.83 -10.05
C TRP A 18 -30.18 -12.58 -9.74
N ALA A 19 -29.33 -12.42 -10.77
CA ALA A 19 -27.91 -12.13 -10.59
C ALA A 19 -27.72 -10.76 -9.94
N ARG A 20 -28.52 -9.75 -10.32
CA ARG A 20 -28.47 -8.43 -9.65
C ARG A 20 -28.89 -8.48 -8.19
N ILE A 21 -29.94 -9.23 -7.88
CA ILE A 21 -30.40 -9.40 -6.49
C ILE A 21 -29.30 -10.10 -5.68
N ALA A 22 -28.71 -11.18 -6.22
CA ALA A 22 -27.60 -11.88 -5.57
C ALA A 22 -26.40 -10.95 -5.36
N MET A 23 -26.01 -10.17 -6.36
CA MET A 23 -24.92 -9.19 -6.23
C MET A 23 -25.23 -8.11 -5.19
N ALA A 24 -26.45 -7.59 -5.13
CA ALA A 24 -26.85 -6.61 -4.13
C ALA A 24 -26.77 -7.18 -2.70
N VAL A 25 -27.21 -8.43 -2.50
CA VAL A 25 -27.11 -9.12 -1.20
C VAL A 25 -25.65 -9.30 -0.79
N LEU A 26 -24.82 -9.85 -1.68
CA LEU A 26 -23.40 -10.06 -1.39
C LEU A 26 -22.65 -8.75 -1.15
N ALA A 27 -22.93 -7.71 -1.93
CA ALA A 27 -22.33 -6.41 -1.73
C ALA A 27 -22.78 -5.76 -0.41
N THR A 28 -24.02 -6.00 0.03
CA THR A 28 -24.48 -5.54 1.36
C THR A 28 -23.70 -6.21 2.49
N VAL A 29 -23.36 -7.50 2.37
CA VAL A 29 -22.45 -8.16 3.31
C VAL A 29 -21.08 -7.47 3.32
N GLY A 30 -20.54 -7.14 2.14
CA GLY A 30 -19.29 -6.38 2.02
C GLY A 30 -19.36 -4.96 2.63
N VAL A 31 -20.51 -4.28 2.53
CA VAL A 31 -20.76 -2.99 3.20
C VAL A 31 -20.71 -3.14 4.72
N ILE A 32 -21.31 -4.19 5.27
CA ILE A 32 -21.28 -4.44 6.72
C ILE A 32 -19.85 -4.75 7.17
N ASP A 33 -19.15 -5.61 6.44
CA ASP A 33 -17.76 -6.01 6.71
C ASP A 33 -16.82 -4.79 6.71
N THR A 34 -16.67 -4.13 5.57
CA THR A 34 -15.78 -2.97 5.42
C THR A 34 -16.24 -1.74 6.20
N GLY A 35 -17.55 -1.57 6.40
CA GLY A 35 -18.13 -0.52 7.24
C GLY A 35 -17.76 -0.68 8.70
N SER A 36 -17.84 -1.91 9.25
CA SER A 36 -17.45 -2.18 10.63
C SER A 36 -15.97 -1.87 10.89
N ILE A 37 -15.07 -2.25 9.97
CA ILE A 37 -13.64 -1.93 10.05
C ILE A 37 -13.40 -0.43 10.01
N THR A 38 -14.10 0.27 9.12
CA THR A 38 -13.97 1.73 8.99
C THR A 38 -14.42 2.44 10.26
N LEU A 39 -15.54 2.01 10.85
CA LEU A 39 -16.03 2.55 12.12
C LEU A 39 -15.07 2.27 13.28
N LYS A 40 -14.44 1.07 13.33
CA LYS A 40 -13.38 0.78 14.30
C LYS A 40 -12.21 1.76 14.13
N ARG A 41 -11.77 1.99 12.89
CA ARG A 41 -10.61 2.86 12.61
C ARG A 41 -10.87 4.33 12.98
N TRP A 42 -12.11 4.78 12.94
CA TRP A 42 -12.54 6.10 13.43
C TRP A 42 -12.88 6.13 14.93
N GLY A 43 -12.72 5.03 15.66
CA GLY A 43 -12.98 4.96 17.10
C GLY A 43 -14.46 5.00 17.49
N VAL A 44 -15.37 4.73 16.54
CA VAL A 44 -16.82 4.76 16.78
C VAL A 44 -17.32 3.49 17.47
N ILE A 45 -16.66 2.35 17.21
CA ILE A 45 -16.98 1.05 17.80
C ILE A 45 -15.74 0.42 18.43
N GLY A 46 -15.95 -0.48 19.40
CA GLY A 46 -14.88 -1.20 20.10
C GLY A 46 -14.15 -2.25 19.26
N ASP A 47 -13.37 -3.11 19.90
CA ASP A 47 -12.55 -4.10 19.22
C ASP A 47 -13.37 -5.12 18.42
N LEU A 48 -12.96 -5.32 17.16
CA LEU A 48 -13.52 -6.35 16.29
C LEU A 48 -12.96 -7.71 16.70
N THR A 49 -13.82 -8.62 17.14
CA THR A 49 -13.44 -10.03 17.36
C THR A 49 -13.16 -10.69 16.03
N CYS A 50 -11.91 -11.06 15.77
CA CYS A 50 -11.55 -11.71 14.51
C CYS A 50 -11.81 -13.22 14.57
N PRO A 51 -12.81 -13.75 13.83
CA PRO A 51 -13.35 -15.10 14.10
C PRO A 51 -12.38 -16.26 13.89
N LEU A 52 -11.24 -16.07 13.23
CA LEU A 52 -10.30 -17.13 12.84
C LEU A 52 -8.83 -16.66 12.79
N GLY A 53 -8.47 -15.59 13.50
CA GLY A 53 -7.17 -14.92 13.29
C GLY A 53 -6.43 -14.38 14.52
N ALA A 54 -6.96 -14.53 15.73
CA ALA A 54 -6.44 -13.86 16.93
C ALA A 54 -6.11 -12.37 16.64
N ASP A 55 -4.94 -11.88 17.05
CA ASP A 55 -4.47 -10.51 16.80
C ASP A 55 -3.99 -10.27 15.34
N GLY A 56 -4.11 -11.26 14.46
CA GLY A 56 -3.65 -11.19 13.07
C GLY A 56 -4.36 -10.12 12.25
N CYS A 57 -5.64 -9.86 12.54
CA CYS A 57 -6.39 -8.80 11.87
C CYS A 57 -5.90 -7.42 12.26
N ASP A 58 -5.56 -7.21 13.53
CA ASP A 58 -5.00 -5.94 13.98
C ASP A 58 -3.60 -5.71 13.42
N LYS A 59 -2.79 -6.76 13.31
CA LYS A 59 -1.49 -6.68 12.62
C LYS A 59 -1.64 -6.28 11.15
N VAL A 60 -2.62 -6.85 10.43
CA VAL A 60 -2.86 -6.51 9.00
C VAL A 60 -3.44 -5.10 8.86
N LEU A 61 -4.45 -4.73 9.64
CA LEU A 61 -5.14 -3.44 9.55
C LEU A 61 -4.27 -2.25 9.98
N ASN A 62 -3.29 -2.48 10.86
CA ASN A 62 -2.33 -1.46 11.28
C ASN A 62 -1.01 -1.49 10.49
N SER A 63 -0.87 -2.40 9.52
CA SER A 63 0.30 -2.42 8.64
C SER A 63 0.34 -1.18 7.73
N ALA A 64 1.48 -0.94 7.07
CA ALA A 64 1.63 0.16 6.11
C ALA A 64 0.56 0.14 5.00
N TRP A 65 0.14 -1.06 4.57
CA TRP A 65 -0.90 -1.26 3.55
C TRP A 65 -2.35 -1.09 4.08
N GLY A 66 -2.54 -0.86 5.38
CA GLY A 66 -3.85 -0.63 5.99
C GLY A 66 -4.48 0.74 5.67
N THR A 67 -3.68 1.66 5.13
CA THR A 67 -4.08 3.02 4.73
C THR A 67 -3.76 3.25 3.27
N LEU A 68 -4.73 3.74 2.48
CA LEU A 68 -4.52 3.96 1.04
C LEU A 68 -3.78 5.27 0.77
N LEU A 69 -4.14 6.33 1.49
CA LEU A 69 -3.56 7.67 1.40
C LEU A 69 -3.37 8.20 2.82
N GLN A 70 -2.15 8.64 3.12
CA GLN A 70 -1.80 9.28 4.38
C GLN A 70 -1.19 10.64 4.04
N THR A 71 -1.91 11.72 4.35
CA THR A 71 -1.39 13.09 4.32
C THR A 71 -1.28 13.63 5.75
N GLU A 72 -0.53 14.72 5.93
CA GLU A 72 -0.32 15.41 7.22
C GLU A 72 -1.62 15.69 8.01
N THR A 73 -2.75 15.84 7.29
CA THR A 73 -4.05 16.22 7.89
C THR A 73 -5.12 15.15 7.76
N PHE A 74 -4.94 14.12 6.93
CA PHE A 74 -6.00 13.15 6.64
C PHE A 74 -5.44 11.76 6.32
N SER A 75 -5.91 10.75 7.04
CA SER A 75 -5.66 9.34 6.73
C SER A 75 -6.93 8.71 6.19
N ILE A 76 -6.83 8.07 5.02
CA ILE A 76 -7.94 7.32 4.41
C ILE A 76 -7.70 5.85 4.68
N PRO A 77 -8.49 5.21 5.58
CA PRO A 77 -8.44 3.79 5.80
C PRO A 77 -8.76 3.06 4.49
N LEU A 78 -8.03 1.98 4.22
CA LEU A 78 -8.30 1.15 3.04
C LEU A 78 -9.75 0.61 3.05
N SER A 79 -10.26 0.30 4.24
CA SER A 79 -11.63 -0.17 4.45
C SER A 79 -12.69 0.84 3.99
N PHE A 80 -12.40 2.14 4.03
CA PHE A 80 -13.34 3.17 3.57
C PHE A 80 -13.50 3.13 2.05
N VAL A 81 -12.41 2.89 1.32
CA VAL A 81 -12.47 2.74 -0.14
C VAL A 81 -13.22 1.46 -0.52
N GLY A 82 -13.01 0.38 0.23
CA GLY A 82 -13.80 -0.85 0.13
C GLY A 82 -15.30 -0.59 0.34
N LEU A 83 -15.66 0.17 1.37
CA LEU A 83 -17.05 0.55 1.69
C LEU A 83 -17.69 1.31 0.52
N VAL A 84 -17.01 2.31 -0.02
CA VAL A 84 -17.50 3.09 -1.18
C VAL A 84 -17.70 2.19 -2.40
N ALA A 85 -16.76 1.26 -2.65
CA ALA A 85 -16.86 0.33 -3.77
C ALA A 85 -18.06 -0.63 -3.63
N TYR A 86 -18.27 -1.23 -2.45
CA TYR A 86 -19.42 -2.10 -2.20
C TYR A 86 -20.74 -1.33 -2.28
N LEU A 87 -20.82 -0.10 -1.77
CA LEU A 87 -21.98 0.77 -1.92
C LEU A 87 -22.28 1.07 -3.41
N ALA A 88 -21.25 1.35 -4.21
CA ALA A 88 -21.41 1.56 -5.64
C ALA A 88 -21.99 0.32 -6.34
N VAL A 89 -21.56 -0.89 -5.95
CA VAL A 89 -22.13 -2.16 -6.46
C VAL A 89 -23.60 -2.29 -6.07
N VAL A 90 -23.97 -2.03 -4.81
CA VAL A 90 -25.38 -2.06 -4.35
C VAL A 90 -26.24 -1.09 -5.18
N VAL A 91 -25.78 0.15 -5.35
CA VAL A 91 -26.50 1.17 -6.12
C VAL A 91 -26.66 0.73 -7.58
N MET A 92 -25.59 0.31 -8.25
CA MET A 92 -25.67 -0.12 -9.65
C MET A 92 -26.51 -1.39 -9.86
N ALA A 93 -26.56 -2.28 -8.87
CA ALA A 93 -27.40 -3.48 -8.91
C ALA A 93 -28.89 -3.17 -8.73
N LEU A 94 -29.24 -2.22 -7.84
CA LEU A 94 -30.63 -1.91 -7.48
C LEU A 94 -31.26 -0.83 -8.37
N VAL A 95 -30.51 0.19 -8.80
CA VAL A 95 -31.05 1.33 -9.57
C VAL A 95 -31.91 0.90 -10.76
N PRO A 96 -31.50 -0.06 -11.61
CA PRO A 96 -32.33 -0.44 -12.75
C PRO A 96 -33.54 -1.33 -12.39
N LEU A 97 -33.67 -1.78 -11.13
CA LEU A 97 -34.85 -2.50 -10.63
C LEU A 97 -35.94 -1.54 -10.15
N LEU A 98 -35.63 -0.26 -9.93
CA LEU A 98 -36.57 0.73 -9.41
C LEU A 98 -37.57 1.17 -10.50
N PRO A 99 -38.90 1.10 -10.24
CA PRO A 99 -39.92 1.25 -11.28
C PRO A 99 -40.08 2.68 -11.84
N GLY A 100 -39.44 3.71 -11.27
CA GLY A 100 -39.69 5.13 -11.61
C GLY A 100 -38.54 5.94 -12.24
N LEU A 101 -37.34 5.37 -12.42
CA LEU A 101 -36.14 6.14 -12.81
C LEU A 101 -35.71 6.01 -14.28
N ALA A 102 -36.43 5.25 -15.10
CA ALA A 102 -35.86 4.76 -16.36
C ALA A 102 -36.78 5.00 -17.57
N GLU A 103 -36.61 6.17 -18.18
CA GLU A 103 -37.10 6.52 -19.52
C GLU A 103 -36.40 5.64 -20.59
N ASN A 104 -35.15 5.25 -20.35
CA ASN A 104 -34.36 4.29 -21.16
C ASN A 104 -33.82 3.10 -20.32
N ARG A 105 -34.71 2.17 -19.94
CA ARG A 105 -34.34 0.96 -19.14
C ARG A 105 -33.23 0.10 -19.75
N GLY A 106 -33.18 -0.03 -21.08
CA GLY A 106 -32.20 -0.87 -21.77
C GLY A 106 -30.77 -0.34 -21.63
N ASP A 107 -30.56 0.93 -21.97
CA ASP A 107 -29.23 1.56 -21.93
C ASP A 107 -28.71 1.72 -20.50
N LEU A 108 -29.60 2.09 -19.56
CA LEU A 108 -29.24 2.16 -18.14
C LEU A 108 -28.83 0.78 -17.59
N SER A 109 -29.56 -0.27 -17.96
CA SER A 109 -29.23 -1.64 -17.57
C SER A 109 -27.88 -2.10 -18.14
N ARG A 110 -27.57 -1.73 -19.38
CA ARG A 110 -26.28 -2.08 -20.02
C ARG A 110 -25.11 -1.30 -19.40
N ARG A 111 -25.29 0.00 -19.13
CA ARG A 111 -24.27 0.86 -18.49
C ARG A 111 -23.97 0.40 -17.07
N THR A 112 -24.99 0.07 -16.30
CA THR A 112 -24.83 -0.47 -14.93
C THR A 112 -24.17 -1.84 -14.94
N TRP A 113 -24.47 -2.73 -15.90
CA TRP A 113 -23.75 -4.00 -16.02
C TRP A 113 -22.26 -3.82 -16.32
N TRP A 114 -21.90 -2.93 -17.26
CA TRP A 114 -20.49 -2.59 -17.50
C TRP A 114 -19.82 -2.00 -16.25
N GLY A 115 -20.52 -1.12 -15.51
CA GLY A 115 -20.02 -0.58 -14.24
C GLY A 115 -19.85 -1.64 -13.15
N LEU A 116 -20.79 -2.58 -13.03
CA LEU A 116 -20.71 -3.71 -12.11
C LEU A 116 -19.50 -4.59 -12.43
N LEU A 117 -19.27 -4.88 -13.71
CA LEU A 117 -18.11 -5.64 -14.15
C LEU A 117 -16.79 -4.91 -13.84
N THR A 118 -16.67 -3.63 -14.18
CA THR A 118 -15.42 -2.88 -13.95
C THR A 118 -15.10 -2.71 -12.47
N VAL A 119 -16.09 -2.37 -11.64
CA VAL A 119 -15.89 -2.21 -10.19
C VAL A 119 -15.56 -3.56 -9.55
N SER A 120 -16.34 -4.61 -9.81
CA SER A 120 -16.08 -5.93 -9.21
C SER A 120 -14.75 -6.55 -9.67
N LEU A 121 -14.38 -6.40 -10.94
CA LEU A 121 -13.07 -6.84 -11.43
C LEU A 121 -11.92 -6.08 -10.78
N GLY A 122 -12.04 -4.75 -10.64
CA GLY A 122 -11.05 -3.94 -9.94
C GLY A 122 -10.90 -4.35 -8.48
N MET A 123 -12.02 -4.54 -7.77
CA MET A 123 -12.04 -5.01 -6.39
C MET A 123 -11.41 -6.40 -6.25
N ALA A 124 -11.71 -7.33 -7.15
CA ALA A 124 -11.15 -8.68 -7.12
C ALA A 124 -9.62 -8.67 -7.33
N VAL A 125 -9.13 -7.96 -8.34
CA VAL A 125 -7.68 -7.84 -8.62
C VAL A 125 -6.96 -7.20 -7.44
N PHE A 126 -7.47 -6.06 -6.94
CA PHE A 126 -6.87 -5.37 -5.80
C PHE A 126 -6.87 -6.24 -4.54
N SER A 127 -7.98 -6.93 -4.24
CA SER A 127 -8.07 -7.83 -3.09
C SER A 127 -7.11 -9.02 -3.18
N LEU A 128 -6.90 -9.57 -4.38
CA LEU A 128 -5.92 -10.65 -4.58
C LEU A 128 -4.48 -10.19 -4.32
N VAL A 129 -4.14 -8.95 -4.69
CA VAL A 129 -2.85 -8.34 -4.34
C VAL A 129 -2.69 -8.23 -2.83
N LEU A 130 -3.71 -7.73 -2.13
CA LEU A 130 -3.68 -7.62 -0.66
C LEU A 130 -3.56 -8.99 0.03
N VAL A 131 -4.26 -10.01 -0.47
CA VAL A 131 -4.11 -11.39 0.03
C VAL A 131 -2.69 -11.89 -0.21
N GLY A 132 -2.09 -11.59 -1.36
CA GLY A 132 -0.67 -11.84 -1.61
C GLY A 132 0.23 -11.19 -0.56
N LEU A 133 0.03 -9.91 -0.25
CA LEU A 133 0.81 -9.19 0.78
C LEU A 133 0.65 -9.81 2.17
N MET A 134 -0.56 -10.24 2.54
CA MET A 134 -0.78 -10.94 3.81
C MET A 134 0.04 -12.23 3.92
N VAL A 135 0.14 -12.99 2.83
CA VAL A 135 0.84 -14.28 2.77
C VAL A 135 2.35 -14.13 2.65
N PHE A 136 2.84 -13.15 1.88
CA PHE A 136 4.28 -13.02 1.59
C PHE A 136 4.99 -12.02 2.51
N LYS A 137 4.35 -10.89 2.86
CA LYS A 137 4.99 -9.79 3.60
C LYS A 137 4.59 -9.76 5.08
N ILE A 138 3.28 -9.75 5.38
CA ILE A 138 2.80 -9.51 6.75
C ILE A 138 2.85 -10.80 7.60
N GLN A 139 2.80 -11.98 6.96
CA GLN A 139 2.80 -13.29 7.63
C GLN A 139 1.70 -13.38 8.71
N ALA A 140 0.52 -12.84 8.41
CA ALA A 140 -0.61 -12.79 9.33
C ALA A 140 -1.93 -12.97 8.59
N PHE A 141 -2.89 -13.63 9.25
CA PHE A 141 -4.19 -13.90 8.67
C PHE A 141 -5.23 -12.89 9.14
N CYS A 142 -5.91 -12.24 8.19
CA CYS A 142 -7.07 -11.40 8.46
C CYS A 142 -8.33 -12.00 7.83
N PHE A 143 -9.26 -12.45 8.68
CA PHE A 143 -10.52 -13.05 8.24
C PHE A 143 -11.36 -12.08 7.40
N PHE A 144 -11.46 -10.82 7.82
CA PHE A 144 -12.23 -9.80 7.09
C PHE A 144 -11.66 -9.52 5.70
N CYS A 145 -10.32 -9.42 5.57
CA CYS A 145 -9.68 -9.26 4.27
C CYS A 145 -9.92 -10.47 3.35
N ALA A 146 -9.87 -11.69 3.91
CA ALA A 146 -10.17 -12.91 3.15
C ALA A 146 -11.65 -12.99 2.72
N LEU A 147 -12.58 -12.59 3.60
CA LEU A 147 -14.00 -12.50 3.29
C LEU A 147 -14.26 -11.49 2.16
N SER A 148 -13.71 -10.28 2.27
CA SER A 148 -13.79 -9.24 1.23
C SER A 148 -13.22 -9.73 -0.11
N ALA A 149 -12.10 -10.46 -0.11
CA ALA A 149 -11.54 -11.04 -1.32
C ALA A 149 -12.48 -12.07 -1.96
N ALA A 150 -13.04 -13.00 -1.16
CA ALA A 150 -13.99 -13.99 -1.64
C ALA A 150 -15.27 -13.34 -2.21
N LEU A 151 -15.83 -12.34 -1.51
CA LEU A 151 -17.00 -11.60 -1.97
C LEU A 151 -16.71 -10.87 -3.30
N SER A 152 -15.56 -10.23 -3.43
CA SER A 152 -15.18 -9.50 -4.65
C SER A 152 -15.04 -10.42 -5.85
N VAL A 153 -14.41 -11.59 -5.69
CA VAL A 153 -14.30 -12.62 -6.74
C VAL A 153 -15.68 -13.15 -7.13
N LEU A 154 -16.55 -13.42 -6.15
CA LEU A 154 -17.90 -13.90 -6.43
C LEU A 154 -18.74 -12.86 -7.18
N LEU A 155 -18.64 -11.58 -6.81
CA LEU A 155 -19.29 -10.48 -7.52
C LEU A 155 -18.79 -10.37 -8.96
N MET A 156 -17.49 -10.52 -9.19
CA MET A 156 -16.90 -10.52 -10.53
C MET A 156 -17.44 -11.67 -11.38
N VAL A 157 -17.50 -12.89 -10.82
CA VAL A 157 -18.07 -14.06 -11.51
C VAL A 157 -19.55 -13.84 -11.86
N LEU A 158 -20.33 -13.33 -10.92
CA LEU A 158 -21.74 -12.98 -11.16
C LEU A 158 -21.91 -11.86 -12.19
N ALA A 159 -20.99 -10.89 -12.23
CA ALA A 159 -21.01 -9.83 -13.25
C ALA A 159 -20.77 -10.38 -14.65
N VAL A 160 -19.84 -11.33 -14.80
CA VAL A 160 -19.54 -11.98 -16.08
C VAL A 160 -20.70 -12.87 -16.53
N ILE A 161 -21.21 -13.74 -15.66
CA ILE A 161 -22.28 -14.70 -16.02
C ILE A 161 -23.65 -14.00 -16.14
N GLY A 162 -23.91 -13.00 -15.28
CA GLY A 162 -25.18 -12.31 -15.16
C GLY A 162 -25.46 -11.29 -16.26
N GLY A 163 -24.42 -10.77 -16.92
CA GLY A 163 -24.49 -9.55 -17.75
C GLY A 163 -25.26 -9.65 -19.06
N GLY A 164 -25.46 -10.84 -19.62
CA GLY A 164 -26.14 -11.01 -20.91
C GLY A 164 -25.39 -10.32 -22.07
N TRP A 165 -24.07 -10.52 -22.15
CA TRP A 165 -23.18 -9.80 -23.05
C TRP A 165 -23.42 -10.11 -24.53
N ASP A 166 -23.49 -9.06 -25.36
CA ASP A 166 -23.67 -9.19 -26.82
C ASP A 166 -22.44 -9.80 -27.50
N ASP A 167 -21.25 -9.41 -27.04
CA ASP A 167 -19.95 -9.84 -27.56
C ASP A 167 -19.01 -10.16 -26.38
N PHE A 168 -18.79 -11.46 -26.16
CA PHE A 168 -17.92 -11.92 -25.08
C PHE A 168 -16.43 -11.57 -25.35
N GLY A 169 -16.01 -11.45 -26.61
CA GLY A 169 -14.65 -11.05 -26.96
C GLY A 169 -14.33 -9.63 -26.48
N GLN A 170 -15.28 -8.71 -26.63
CA GLN A 170 -15.17 -7.35 -26.10
C GLN A 170 -15.08 -7.32 -24.57
N VAL A 171 -15.84 -8.17 -23.87
CA VAL A 171 -15.82 -8.30 -22.41
C VAL A 171 -14.45 -8.77 -21.93
N VAL A 172 -13.91 -9.82 -22.56
CA VAL A 172 -12.59 -10.35 -22.22
C VAL A 172 -11.49 -9.31 -22.49
N PHE A 173 -11.48 -8.70 -23.67
CA PHE A 173 -10.44 -7.73 -24.04
C PHE A 173 -10.42 -6.52 -23.10
N ARG A 174 -11.59 -5.89 -22.86
CA ARG A 174 -11.70 -4.74 -21.94
C ARG A 174 -11.42 -5.15 -20.49
N GLY A 175 -11.87 -6.35 -20.10
CA GLY A 175 -11.60 -6.92 -18.79
C GLY A 175 -10.10 -7.07 -18.54
N ILE A 176 -9.35 -7.66 -19.48
CA ILE A 176 -7.90 -7.83 -19.37
C ILE A 176 -7.19 -6.47 -19.24
N LEU A 177 -7.52 -5.50 -20.10
CA LEU A 177 -6.90 -4.18 -20.04
C LEU A 177 -7.14 -3.50 -18.68
N TRP A 178 -8.38 -3.54 -18.19
CA TRP A 178 -8.71 -2.98 -16.88
C TRP A 178 -8.04 -3.73 -15.73
N ALA A 179 -8.03 -5.06 -15.77
CA ALA A 179 -7.37 -5.89 -14.76
C ALA A 179 -5.86 -5.63 -14.71
N LEU A 180 -5.19 -5.49 -15.86
CA LEU A 180 -3.78 -5.13 -15.93
C LEU A 180 -3.52 -3.73 -15.38
N ALA A 181 -4.35 -2.74 -15.73
CA ALA A 181 -4.22 -1.39 -15.21
C ALA A 181 -4.36 -1.35 -13.68
N VAL A 182 -5.36 -2.04 -13.13
CA VAL A 182 -5.55 -2.15 -11.67
C VAL A 182 -4.40 -2.92 -11.04
N LEU A 183 -3.96 -4.03 -11.62
CA LEU A 183 -2.84 -4.83 -11.10
C LEU A 183 -1.56 -4.01 -11.02
N ILE A 184 -1.18 -3.34 -12.11
CA ILE A 184 0.02 -2.49 -12.17
C ILE A 184 -0.11 -1.36 -11.14
N GLY A 185 -1.25 -0.66 -11.10
CA GLY A 185 -1.47 0.40 -10.12
C GLY A 185 -1.38 -0.09 -8.67
N SER A 186 -1.94 -1.27 -8.39
CA SER A 186 -1.90 -1.90 -7.06
C SER A 186 -0.48 -2.27 -6.66
N LEU A 187 0.30 -2.85 -7.58
CA LEU A 187 1.69 -3.23 -7.34
C LEU A 187 2.57 -1.99 -7.12
N ILE A 188 2.43 -0.96 -7.96
CA ILE A 188 3.14 0.32 -7.79
C ILE A 188 2.82 0.90 -6.42
N TRP A 189 1.55 1.07 -6.08
CA TRP A 189 1.14 1.58 -4.77
C TRP A 189 1.72 0.73 -3.63
N SER A 190 1.59 -0.61 -3.70
CA SER A 190 2.08 -1.50 -2.66
C SER A 190 3.59 -1.41 -2.48
N SER A 191 4.35 -1.16 -3.55
CA SER A 191 5.80 -0.97 -3.53
C SER A 191 6.22 0.38 -2.99
N VAL A 192 5.38 1.41 -3.14
CA VAL A 192 5.63 2.77 -2.60
C VAL A 192 5.43 2.78 -1.10
N VAL A 193 4.42 2.06 -0.63
CA VAL A 193 4.05 2.00 0.79
C VAL A 193 4.83 0.91 1.56
N ASP A 194 5.60 0.07 0.87
CA ASP A 194 6.39 -0.98 1.50
C ASP A 194 7.47 -0.39 2.44
N PRO A 195 7.45 -0.68 3.75
CA PRO A 195 8.45 -0.17 4.69
C PRO A 195 9.86 -0.69 4.40
N ASP A 196 9.99 -1.83 3.70
CA ASP A 196 11.29 -2.39 3.30
C ASP A 196 11.79 -1.78 1.98
N ARG A 197 11.10 -0.78 1.41
CA ARG A 197 11.50 -0.15 0.15
C ARG A 197 12.86 0.55 0.36
N PRO A 198 13.90 0.24 -0.44
CA PRO A 198 15.23 0.84 -0.30
C PRO A 198 15.25 2.38 -0.38
N ASP A 199 14.22 2.96 -1.00
CA ASP A 199 14.08 4.39 -1.28
C ASP A 199 13.03 5.10 -0.40
N ALA A 200 12.38 4.42 0.56
CA ALA A 200 11.29 4.99 1.35
C ALA A 200 11.71 6.21 2.20
N ALA A 201 13.00 6.34 2.51
CA ALA A 201 13.51 7.45 3.31
C ALA A 201 13.72 8.76 2.51
N LEU A 202 13.40 8.82 1.22
CA LEU A 202 13.87 9.90 0.34
C LEU A 202 12.90 11.07 0.16
N THR A 203 11.62 10.94 0.55
CA THR A 203 10.64 12.02 0.34
C THR A 203 9.55 12.05 1.41
N GLY A 204 9.37 13.20 2.07
CA GLY A 204 8.29 13.47 3.03
C GLY A 204 8.77 14.30 4.22
N PRO A 205 7.86 14.82 5.07
CA PRO A 205 8.24 15.45 6.32
C PRO A 205 9.02 14.47 7.21
N GLY A 206 10.05 14.97 7.89
CA GLY A 206 10.93 14.13 8.70
C GLY A 206 11.98 13.31 7.94
N ALA A 207 12.03 13.39 6.60
CA ALA A 207 13.00 12.67 5.78
C ALA A 207 14.35 13.40 5.68
N PRO A 208 15.49 12.71 5.77
CA PRO A 208 16.80 13.32 5.55
C PRO A 208 17.01 13.70 4.07
N PRO A 209 17.82 14.73 3.79
CA PRO A 209 18.20 15.06 2.42
C PRO A 209 18.97 13.91 1.75
N LEU A 210 18.78 13.79 0.44
CA LEU A 210 19.42 12.80 -0.43
C LEU A 210 20.94 12.97 -0.44
N VAL A 211 21.68 11.88 -0.22
CA VAL A 211 23.12 11.81 -0.44
C VAL A 211 23.36 11.62 -1.94
N THR A 212 24.13 12.51 -2.54
CA THR A 212 24.29 12.57 -4.01
C THR A 212 25.69 12.26 -4.50
N THR A 213 26.68 12.28 -3.61
CA THR A 213 28.06 11.93 -3.96
C THR A 213 28.24 10.42 -4.16
N GLU A 214 29.14 10.05 -5.06
CA GLU A 214 29.48 8.66 -5.33
C GLU A 214 30.42 8.09 -4.25
N SER A 215 30.20 6.82 -3.91
CA SER A 215 31.08 6.08 -3.00
C SER A 215 32.21 5.40 -3.78
N THR A 216 33.44 5.52 -3.26
CA THR A 216 34.57 4.71 -3.72
C THR A 216 34.55 3.35 -3.02
N PRO A 217 35.17 2.29 -3.59
CA PRO A 217 35.27 0.99 -2.92
C PRO A 217 35.89 1.06 -1.51
N ALA A 218 36.83 1.98 -1.29
CA ALA A 218 37.43 2.23 0.02
C ALA A 218 36.41 2.77 1.03
N LYS A 219 35.54 3.72 0.61
CA LYS A 219 34.46 4.26 1.44
C LYS A 219 33.44 3.20 1.82
N VAL A 220 33.04 2.34 0.86
CA VAL A 220 32.12 1.21 1.10
C VAL A 220 32.72 0.23 2.11
N ALA A 221 33.98 -0.18 1.91
CA ALA A 221 34.66 -1.09 2.82
C ALA A 221 34.81 -0.53 4.25
N LEU A 222 35.07 0.77 4.38
CA LEU A 222 35.11 1.43 5.70
C LEU A 222 33.72 1.43 6.37
N ALA A 223 32.66 1.76 5.63
CA ALA A 223 31.30 1.78 6.17
C ALA A 223 30.84 0.39 6.65
N GLU A 224 31.14 -0.65 5.86
CA GLU A 224 30.85 -2.05 6.25
C GLU A 224 31.64 -2.45 7.51
N HIS A 225 32.91 -2.08 7.60
CA HIS A 225 33.72 -2.33 8.81
C HIS A 225 33.19 -1.60 10.04
N LEU A 226 32.79 -0.34 9.90
CA LEU A 226 32.19 0.45 10.99
C LEU A 226 30.94 -0.25 11.53
N THR A 227 30.03 -0.64 10.65
CA THR A 227 28.81 -1.37 11.05
C THR A 227 29.14 -2.74 11.65
N ALA A 228 30.07 -3.51 11.07
CA ALA A 228 30.47 -4.81 11.58
C ALA A 228 31.13 -4.74 12.98
N THR A 229 31.79 -3.62 13.29
CA THR A 229 32.41 -3.37 14.61
C THR A 229 31.45 -2.69 15.60
N GLY A 230 30.19 -2.50 15.22
CA GLY A 230 29.16 -1.91 16.08
C GLY A 230 29.28 -0.39 16.23
N ALA A 231 29.93 0.30 15.30
CA ALA A 231 29.95 1.75 15.28
C ALA A 231 28.56 2.30 14.91
N VAL A 232 28.12 3.32 15.63
CA VAL A 232 26.82 3.97 15.43
C VAL A 232 27.01 5.46 15.22
N MET A 233 26.30 6.02 14.23
CA MET A 233 26.20 7.47 14.05
C MET A 233 24.81 7.95 14.48
N TYR A 234 24.75 8.74 15.56
CA TYR A 234 23.56 9.45 15.97
C TYR A 234 23.41 10.73 15.14
N SER A 235 22.27 10.89 14.48
CA SER A 235 22.00 11.90 13.47
C SER A 235 20.64 12.54 13.71
N ALA A 236 20.43 13.74 13.16
CA ALA A 236 19.11 14.30 12.96
C ALA A 236 18.85 14.55 11.47
N TYR A 237 17.62 14.39 10.98
CA TYR A 237 17.35 14.50 9.54
C TYR A 237 17.60 15.93 9.00
N TRP A 238 17.33 16.96 9.80
CA TRP A 238 17.57 18.39 9.45
C TRP A 238 19.01 18.84 9.65
N CYS A 239 19.88 17.99 10.20
CA CYS A 239 21.22 18.38 10.61
C CYS A 239 22.15 18.48 9.38
N PRO A 240 22.64 19.68 9.03
CA PRO A 240 23.49 19.87 7.84
C PRO A 240 24.83 19.14 7.97
N HIS A 241 25.44 19.12 9.17
CA HIS A 241 26.68 18.39 9.44
C HIS A 241 26.52 16.87 9.38
N CYS A 242 25.32 16.37 9.67
CA CYS A 242 25.02 14.95 9.56
C CYS A 242 24.89 14.55 8.09
N HIS A 243 24.32 15.44 7.28
CA HIS A 243 24.28 15.26 5.83
C HIS A 243 25.69 15.37 5.22
N GLU A 244 26.50 16.34 5.63
CA GLU A 244 27.91 16.48 5.25
C GLU A 244 28.70 15.19 5.53
N GLN A 245 28.58 14.63 6.74
CA GLN A 245 29.24 13.38 7.09
C GLN A 245 28.80 12.21 6.18
N LYS A 246 27.51 12.15 5.78
CA LYS A 246 27.01 11.11 4.86
C LYS A 246 27.53 11.32 3.44
N GLU A 247 27.63 12.56 2.98
CA GLU A 247 28.23 12.93 1.69
C GLU A 247 29.73 12.61 1.64
N ASP A 248 30.46 12.67 2.76
CA ASP A 248 31.84 12.20 2.78
C ASP A 248 31.94 10.71 2.41
N PHE A 249 30.96 9.88 2.82
CA PHE A 249 30.88 8.46 2.47
C PHE A 249 30.31 8.22 1.06
N GLY A 250 29.37 9.06 0.61
CA GLY A 250 28.62 8.85 -0.62
C GLY A 250 27.44 7.88 -0.47
N GLU A 251 26.61 7.82 -1.50
CA GLU A 251 25.28 7.21 -1.47
C GLU A 251 25.32 5.73 -1.05
N GLU A 252 26.21 4.94 -1.65
CA GLU A 252 26.28 3.50 -1.40
C GLU A 252 26.82 3.19 0.00
N ALA A 253 27.91 3.83 0.40
CA ALA A 253 28.56 3.59 1.68
C ALA A 253 27.71 4.12 2.84
N ALA A 254 27.02 5.26 2.68
CA ALA A 254 26.12 5.79 3.70
C ALA A 254 24.97 4.82 4.04
N LYS A 255 24.47 4.06 3.05
CA LYS A 255 23.45 3.02 3.24
C LYS A 255 23.94 1.83 4.08
N LYS A 256 25.26 1.63 4.19
CA LYS A 256 25.88 0.54 4.98
C LYS A 256 26.08 0.89 6.44
N LEU A 257 26.03 2.18 6.80
CA LEU A 257 26.27 2.65 8.16
C LEU A 257 25.08 2.35 9.08
N THR A 258 25.37 2.09 10.35
CA THR A 258 24.33 2.08 11.40
C THR A 258 24.06 3.52 11.85
N ILE A 259 22.97 4.09 11.35
CA ILE A 259 22.59 5.49 11.63
C ILE A 259 21.31 5.50 12.46
N ILE A 260 21.35 6.22 13.58
CA ILE A 260 20.20 6.39 14.48
C ILE A 260 19.65 7.80 14.31
N GLU A 261 18.38 7.90 13.94
CA GLU A 261 17.66 9.16 13.83
C GLU A 261 17.15 9.60 15.21
N CYS A 262 17.59 10.76 15.69
CA CYS A 262 17.32 11.27 17.03
C CYS A 262 16.24 12.37 17.08
N ALA A 263 15.82 12.90 15.93
CA ALA A 263 14.74 13.85 15.81
C ALA A 263 13.39 13.29 16.29
N ALA A 264 12.62 14.02 17.10
CA ALA A 264 11.28 13.55 17.49
C ALA A 264 10.32 13.40 16.29
N ASP A 265 10.45 14.29 15.32
CA ASP A 265 9.68 14.39 14.08
C ASP A 265 10.39 13.75 12.89
N GLY A 266 11.54 13.08 13.11
CA GLY A 266 12.22 12.30 12.09
C GLY A 266 11.52 10.98 11.79
N GLN A 267 11.60 10.54 10.54
CA GLN A 267 11.06 9.24 10.14
C GLN A 267 11.81 8.10 10.85
N ASN A 268 11.06 7.12 11.38
CA ASN A 268 11.60 5.97 12.11
C ASN A 268 12.60 6.33 13.23
N ASN A 269 12.38 7.47 13.89
CA ASN A 269 13.29 7.95 14.91
C ASN A 269 13.36 7.03 16.14
N GLN A 270 14.50 7.08 16.82
CA GLN A 270 14.76 6.41 18.08
C GLN A 270 15.19 7.44 19.13
N ARG A 271 14.45 8.55 19.23
CA ARG A 271 14.76 9.66 20.15
C ARG A 271 15.01 9.20 21.59
N ALA A 272 14.20 8.27 22.11
CA ALA A 272 14.37 7.74 23.46
C ALA A 272 15.74 7.06 23.67
N LEU A 273 16.27 6.38 22.65
CA LEU A 273 17.61 5.81 22.68
C LEU A 273 18.67 6.93 22.77
N CYS A 274 18.53 7.97 21.95
CA CYS A 274 19.46 9.11 21.95
C CYS A 274 19.45 9.86 23.30
N GLU A 275 18.28 10.04 23.91
CA GLU A 275 18.15 10.63 25.26
C GLU A 275 18.81 9.74 26.32
N SER A 276 18.59 8.41 26.27
CA SER A 276 19.23 7.47 27.21
C SER A 276 20.76 7.44 27.13
N LYS A 277 21.30 7.77 25.95
CA LYS A 277 22.74 7.86 25.66
C LYS A 277 23.32 9.25 25.93
N ASN A 278 22.50 10.20 26.37
CA ASN A 278 22.86 11.60 26.61
C ASN A 278 23.54 12.26 25.39
N ILE A 279 22.94 12.08 24.19
CA ILE A 279 23.41 12.71 22.96
C ILE A 279 23.03 14.20 22.97
N GLU A 280 24.04 15.07 23.09
CA GLU A 280 23.84 16.53 23.20
C GLU A 280 23.93 17.26 21.85
N GLY A 281 24.48 16.61 20.81
CA GLY A 281 24.68 17.22 19.50
C GLY A 281 24.82 16.20 18.37
N TYR A 282 24.69 16.67 17.13
CA TYR A 282 24.70 15.84 15.93
C TYR A 282 25.70 16.35 14.87
N PRO A 283 26.36 15.46 14.11
CA PRO A 283 26.37 14.02 14.34
C PRO A 283 27.17 13.68 15.61
N THR A 284 26.89 12.53 16.23
CA THR A 284 27.74 11.95 17.28
C THR A 284 28.04 10.50 16.94
N TRP A 285 29.31 10.12 17.02
CA TRP A 285 29.76 8.76 16.74
C TRP A 285 29.96 7.99 18.04
N GLU A 286 29.40 6.79 18.13
CA GLU A 286 29.75 5.79 19.14
C GLU A 286 30.65 4.74 18.50
N ILE A 287 31.91 4.69 18.91
CA ILE A 287 32.87 3.70 18.41
C ILE A 287 33.58 3.09 19.60
N ASN A 288 33.59 1.75 19.71
CA ASN A 288 34.16 1.03 20.85
C ASN A 288 33.61 1.52 22.22
N GLY A 289 32.31 1.84 22.26
CA GLY A 289 31.62 2.33 23.47
C GLY A 289 31.97 3.77 23.89
N ARG A 290 32.73 4.52 23.07
CA ARG A 290 33.05 5.93 23.32
C ARG A 290 32.24 6.83 22.39
N LEU A 291 31.57 7.82 22.97
CA LEU A 291 30.87 8.87 22.24
C LEU A 291 31.84 10.00 21.87
N ASP A 292 31.82 10.41 20.60
CA ASP A 292 32.62 11.52 20.08
C ASP A 292 31.77 12.36 19.12
N SER A 293 31.60 13.64 19.46
CA SER A 293 30.67 14.53 18.76
C SER A 293 31.31 15.23 17.56
N GLY A 294 30.47 15.58 16.59
CA GLY A 294 30.82 16.32 15.37
C GLY A 294 31.25 15.43 14.20
N VAL A 295 31.37 16.09 13.04
CA VAL A 295 31.85 15.47 11.79
C VAL A 295 33.29 14.99 11.97
N LYS A 296 33.58 13.78 11.49
CA LYS A 296 34.89 13.14 11.53
C LYS A 296 35.35 12.85 10.09
N PRO A 297 36.59 13.23 9.73
CA PRO A 297 37.20 12.78 8.49
C PRO A 297 37.24 11.25 8.43
N LEU A 298 37.04 10.67 7.24
CA LEU A 298 37.02 9.21 7.06
C LEU A 298 38.29 8.51 7.57
N LYS A 299 39.46 9.15 7.41
CA LYS A 299 40.73 8.66 7.97
C LYS A 299 40.73 8.59 9.49
N THR A 300 40.04 9.52 10.16
CA THR A 300 39.86 9.51 11.61
C THR A 300 38.94 8.38 12.04
N LEU A 301 37.81 8.19 11.34
CA LEU A 301 36.89 7.07 11.60
C LEU A 301 37.58 5.72 11.41
N ALA A 302 38.36 5.55 10.34
CA ALA A 302 39.17 4.35 10.08
C ALA A 302 40.14 4.05 11.23
N ARG A 303 40.83 5.08 11.75
CA ARG A 303 41.74 4.93 12.88
C ARG A 303 41.00 4.58 14.17
N MET A 304 39.85 5.20 14.45
CA MET A 304 39.06 4.97 15.66
C MET A 304 38.44 3.55 15.69
N SER A 305 38.05 3.03 14.53
CA SER A 305 37.47 1.69 14.38
C SER A 305 38.49 0.58 14.15
N GLY A 306 39.78 0.91 14.03
CA GLY A 306 40.85 -0.06 13.78
C GLY A 306 40.80 -0.67 12.38
N PHE A 307 40.24 0.04 11.40
CA PHE A 307 40.15 -0.39 10.01
C PHE A 307 41.54 -0.56 9.38
N LYS A 308 41.76 -1.68 8.66
CA LYS A 308 43.04 -2.04 8.03
C LYS A 308 42.97 -2.12 6.49
N GLY A 309 41.85 -1.71 5.90
CA GLY A 309 41.67 -1.72 4.44
C GLY A 309 42.32 -0.52 3.75
N ASP A 310 41.95 -0.30 2.49
CA ASP A 310 42.40 0.86 1.72
C ASP A 310 41.89 2.17 2.36
N THR A 311 42.79 3.14 2.54
CA THR A 311 42.49 4.44 3.17
C THR A 311 42.51 5.59 2.17
N ASN A 312 42.55 5.28 0.87
CA ASN A 312 42.38 6.22 -0.22
C ASN A 312 40.89 6.45 -0.50
N PHE A 313 40.24 7.18 0.40
CA PHE A 313 38.81 7.48 0.36
C PHE A 313 38.46 8.51 -0.71
#